data_AF-A0A7V9CY01-F1
#
_entry.id   AF-A0A7V9CY01-F1
#
_cell.length_a   1.000
_cell.length_b   1.000
_cell.length_c   1.000
_cell.angle_alpha   90.00
_cell.angle_beta   90.00
_cell.angle_gamma   90.00
#
_symmetry.space_group_name_H-M   'P 1'
#
loop_
_entity.id
_entity.type
_entity.pdbx_description
1 polymer ?
#
loop_
_entity_poly.entity_id
_entity_poly.type
_entity_poly.pdbx_seq_one_letter_code
_entity_poly.pdbx_strand_id
1 'polypeptide(L)' 'MRLFRRKEDSRLHEIGEAEAYGRSYGDASSDVKIVKIEPRRPRYQLKVTGEALRGAFLDRLNRREPDDGPEGQ' A
#
# COMPACT_ATOMS: atom_id res chain seq x y z
N MET A 1 4.13 -38.37 20.41
CA MET A 1 4.58 -37.28 21.28
C MET A 1 4.35 -35.94 20.59
N ARG A 2 3.26 -35.22 20.90
CA ARG A 2 3.08 -33.80 20.52
C ARG A 2 2.62 -33.04 21.76
N LEU A 3 3.59 -32.75 22.62
CA LEU A 3 3.42 -31.82 23.73
C LEU A 3 3.69 -30.44 23.14
N PHE A 4 2.69 -29.55 23.16
CA PHE A 4 2.75 -28.10 23.43
C PHE A 4 1.39 -27.51 23.02
N ARG A 5 0.35 -27.82 23.80
CA ARG A 5 -0.85 -26.99 23.80
C ARG A 5 -0.46 -25.72 24.56
N ARG A 6 -0.14 -24.65 23.84
CA ARG A 6 0.13 -23.35 24.46
C ARG A 6 -1.10 -23.01 25.30
N LYS A 7 -0.93 -22.94 26.62
CA LYS A 7 -1.99 -22.56 27.55
C LYS A 7 -2.33 -21.11 27.20
N GLU A 8 -3.55 -20.84 26.76
CA GLU A 8 -4.01 -19.46 26.57
C GLU A 8 -3.93 -18.76 27.93
N ASP A 9 -3.02 -17.79 28.03
CA ASP A 9 -2.98 -16.90 29.17
C ASP A 9 -4.25 -16.04 29.08
N SER A 10 -5.26 -16.38 29.89
CA SER A 10 -6.57 -15.74 29.88
C SER A 10 -6.57 -14.34 30.50
N ARG A 11 -5.40 -13.68 30.55
CA ARG A 11 -5.23 -12.34 31.09
C ARG A 11 -5.43 -11.33 29.97
N LEU A 12 -6.18 -10.27 30.26
CA LEU A 12 -6.31 -9.14 29.34
C LEU A 12 -4.93 -8.48 29.19
N HIS A 13 -4.31 -8.67 28.04
CA HIS A 13 -3.08 -7.99 27.62
C HIS A 13 -3.30 -7.34 26.26
N GLU A 14 -2.49 -6.33 25.94
CA GLU A 14 -2.41 -5.80 24.58
C GLU A 14 -1.94 -6.89 23.62
N ILE A 15 -2.68 -7.06 22.52
CA ILE A 15 -2.38 -8.06 21.49
C ILE A 15 -1.67 -7.38 20.33
N GLY A 16 -0.72 -8.09 19.72
CA GLY A 16 -0.06 -7.63 18.49
C GLY A 16 -0.96 -7.79 17.26
N GLU A 17 -0.58 -7.16 16.15
CA GLU A 17 -1.33 -7.16 14.88
C GLU A 17 -1.65 -8.58 14.38
N ALA A 18 -0.66 -9.49 14.42
CA ALA A 18 -0.84 -10.86 13.96
C ALA A 18 -1.91 -11.63 14.78
N GLU A 19 -1.95 -11.40 16.09
CA GLU A 19 -2.95 -12.01 16.97
C GLU A 19 -4.33 -11.40 16.76
N ALA A 20 -4.42 -10.08 16.59
CA ALA A 20 -5.67 -9.38 16.29
C ALA A 20 -6.27 -9.86 14.96
N TYR A 21 -5.44 -10.05 13.93
CA TYR A 21 -5.85 -10.63 12.65
C TYR A 21 -6.36 -12.05 12.80
N GLY A 22 -5.63 -12.91 13.53
CA GLY A 22 -6.05 -14.29 13.79
C GLY A 22 -7.38 -14.40 14.54
N ARG A 23 -7.62 -13.51 15.52
CA ARG A 23 -8.90 -13.45 16.24
C ARG A 23 -10.07 -12.97 15.37
N SER A 24 -9.82 -12.03 14.46
CA SER A 24 -10.87 -11.42 13.62
C SER A 24 -11.23 -12.27 12.40
N TYR A 25 -10.24 -12.90 11.77
CA TYR A 25 -10.39 -13.56 10.46
C TYR A 25 -10.07 -15.06 10.49
N GLY A 26 -9.62 -15.60 11.63
CA GLY A 26 -9.15 -16.98 11.74
C GLY A 26 -7.70 -17.17 11.29
N ASP A 27 -7.27 -18.43 11.20
CA ASP A 27 -5.93 -18.76 10.73
C ASP A 27 -5.74 -18.33 9.28
N ALA A 28 -4.54 -17.83 8.95
CA ALA A 28 -4.18 -17.46 7.59
C ALA A 28 -4.35 -18.68 6.66
N SER A 29 -5.21 -18.56 5.64
CA SER A 29 -5.34 -19.60 4.63
C SER A 29 -4.02 -19.76 3.86
N SER A 30 -3.80 -20.93 3.27
CA SER A 30 -2.65 -21.19 2.40
C SER A 30 -2.56 -20.26 1.19
N ASP A 31 -3.63 -19.50 0.91
CA ASP A 31 -3.70 -18.56 -0.21
C ASP A 31 -3.00 -17.23 0.10
N VAL A 32 -2.75 -16.92 1.37
CA VAL A 32 -2.08 -15.69 1.80
C VAL A 32 -0.62 -15.98 2.16
N LYS A 33 0.30 -15.42 1.38
CA LYS A 33 1.75 -15.48 1.66
C LYS A 33 2.24 -14.15 2.19
N ILE A 34 2.75 -14.15 3.43
CA ILE A 34 3.50 -13.02 3.97
C ILE A 34 4.89 -13.04 3.33
N VAL A 35 5.18 -12.04 2.52
CA VAL A 35 6.48 -11.91 1.85
C VAL A 35 7.23 -10.73 2.44
N LYS A 36 8.44 -10.98 2.95
CA LYS A 36 9.35 -9.89 3.35
C LYS A 36 9.82 -9.17 2.09
N ILE A 37 9.39 -7.92 1.93
CA ILE A 37 9.85 -7.07 0.84
C ILE A 37 11.17 -6.44 1.31
N GLU A 38 12.25 -6.73 0.60
CA GLU A 38 13.53 -6.05 0.83
C GLU A 38 13.36 -4.53 0.63
N PRO A 39 14.06 -3.69 1.42
CA PRO A 39 14.01 -2.24 1.24
C PRO A 39 14.23 -1.88 -0.23
N ARG A 40 13.26 -1.17 -0.82
CA ARG A 40 13.35 -0.78 -2.23
C ARG A 40 14.62 0.06 -2.39
N ARG A 41 15.49 -0.33 -3.33
CA ARG A 41 16.68 0.46 -3.66
C ARG A 41 16.28 1.92 -3.87
N PRO A 42 17.03 2.89 -3.34
CA PRO A 42 16.78 4.30 -3.61
C PRO A 42 16.67 4.48 -5.12
N ARG A 43 15.56 5.06 -5.57
CA ARG A 43 15.42 5.44 -6.97
C ARG A 43 16.45 6.53 -7.26
N TYR A 44 16.95 6.58 -8.50
CA TYR A 44 17.81 7.67 -8.94
C TYR A 44 17.19 9.02 -8.57
N GLN A 45 18.03 9.95 -8.12
CA GLN A 45 17.58 11.30 -7.83
C GLN A 45 17.14 11.96 -9.14
N LEU A 46 15.83 12.13 -9.30
CA LEU A 46 15.27 12.79 -10.47
C LEU A 46 15.69 14.26 -10.45
N LYS A 47 16.01 14.79 -11.63
CA LYS A 47 16.30 16.22 -11.82
C LYS A 47 15.07 17.10 -11.60
N VAL A 48 13.88 16.50 -11.54
CA VAL A 48 12.59 17.17 -11.39
C VAL A 48 11.83 16.61 -10.20
N THR A 49 11.15 17.49 -9.46
CA THR A 49 10.26 17.09 -8.37
C THR A 49 8.88 16.73 -8.92
N GLY A 50 8.08 16.02 -8.13
CA GLY A 50 6.68 15.74 -8.48
C GLY A 50 5.85 17.02 -8.64
N GLU A 51 6.07 18.02 -7.80
CA GLU A 51 5.39 19.32 -7.91
C GLU A 51 5.78 20.08 -9.18
N ALA A 52 7.04 20.02 -9.61
CA ALA A 52 7.46 20.62 -10.87
C ALA A 52 6.73 19.99 -12.06
N LEU A 53 6.56 18.66 -12.06
CA LEU A 53 5.78 17.95 -13.08
C LEU A 53 4.30 18.34 -13.02
N ARG A 54 3.72 18.43 -11.82
CA ARG A 54 2.33 18.83 -11.61
C ARG A 54 2.08 20.24 -12.16
N GLY A 55 2.93 21.21 -11.84
CA GLY A 55 2.82 22.59 -12.32
C GLY A 55 2.89 22.68 -13.85
N ALA A 56 3.90 22.07 -14.46
CA ALA A 56 4.05 22.06 -15.92
C ALA A 56 2.85 21.40 -16.64
N PHE A 57 2.28 20.35 -16.04
CA PHE A 57 1.09 19.70 -16.56
C PHE A 57 -0.14 20.61 -16.50
N LEU A 58 -0.38 21.28 -15.36
CA LEU A 58 -1.48 22.22 -15.20
C LEU A 58 -1.36 23.40 -16.18
N ASP A 59 -0.16 23.95 -16.35
CA ASP A 59 0.09 25.02 -17.32
C ASP A 59 -0.26 24.57 -18.74
N ARG A 60 0.11 23.34 -19.12
CA ARG A 60 -0.26 22.77 -20.42
C ARG A 60 -1.77 22.59 -20.54
N LEU A 61 -2.44 22.12 -19.50
CA LEU A 61 -3.89 21.95 -19.48
C LEU A 61 -4.62 23.27 -19.65
N ASN A 62 -4.17 24.32 -18.96
CA ASN A 62 -4.76 25.66 -19.02
C ASN A 62 -4.53 26.36 -20.37
N ARG A 63 -3.44 26.05 -21.07
CA ARG A 63 -3.14 26.57 -22.41
C ARG A 63 -3.88 25.85 -23.53
N ARG A 64 -4.55 24.73 -23.24
CA ARG A 64 -5.31 24.01 -24.25
C ARG A 64 -6.51 24.86 -24.66
N GLU A 65 -6.56 25.26 -25.93
CA GLU A 65 -7.77 25.87 -26.49
C GLU A 65 -8.93 24.86 -26.46
N PRO A 66 -10.18 25.30 -26.23
CA PRO A 66 -11.34 24.41 -26.12
C PRO A 66 -11.71 23.68 -27.43
N ASP A 67 -11.04 23.97 -28.55
CA ASP A 67 -11.39 23.42 -29.88
C ASP A 67 -10.81 22.03 -30.21
N ASP A 68 -10.01 21.42 -29.31
CA ASP A 68 -9.51 20.05 -29.51
C ASP A 68 -10.44 18.97 -28.89
N GLY A 69 -11.72 19.29 -28.70
CA GLY A 69 -12.78 18.33 -28.36
C GLY A 69 -13.52 17.85 -29.64
N PRO A 70 -14.10 16.64 -29.67
CA PRO A 70 -14.72 16.07 -30.88
C PRO A 70 -16.06 16.72 -31.29
N GLU A 71 -16.22 18.04 -31.15
CA GLU A 71 -17.46 18.77 -31.47
C GLU A 71 -17.26 19.91 -32.49
N GLY A 72 -16.19 19.84 -33.29
CA GLY A 72 -15.97 20.72 -34.47
C GLY A 72 -16.56 20.18 -35.78
N GLN A 73 -17.79 19.67 -35.77
CA GLN A 73 -18.60 19.33 -36.95
C GLN A 73 -19.99 19.94 -36.85
#